data_AF-A0A2R8ALX8-F1
#
_entry.id   AF-A0A2R8ALX8-F1
#
_cell.length_a   1.000
_cell.length_b   1.000
_cell.length_c   1.000
_cell.angle_alpha   90.00
_cell.angle_beta   90.00
_cell.angle_gamma   90.00
#
_symmetry.space_group_name_H-M   'P 1'
#
loop_
_entity.id
_entity.type
_entity.pdbx_description
1 polymer ?
#
loop_
_entity_poly.entity_id
_entity_poly.type
_entity_poly.pdbx_seq_one_letter_code
_entity_poly.pdbx_strand_id
1 'polypeptide(L)' 'MGLLFHPVKLIILLSAGFTAGIVYERGVLGDKCEARGGKMEQAVCIGAK' A
#
# COMPACT_ATOMS: atom_id res chain seq x y z
N MET A 1 18.11 -6.98 30.40
CA MET A 1 16.90 -6.86 29.56
C MET A 1 17.14 -5.92 28.37
N GLY A 2 18.23 -6.11 27.58
CA GLY A 2 18.63 -5.16 26.53
C GLY A 2 18.48 -5.65 25.08
N LEU A 3 18.35 -6.97 24.88
CA LEU A 3 18.34 -7.54 23.52
C LEU A 3 16.94 -7.59 22.87
N LEU A 4 15.86 -7.53 23.66
CA LEU A 4 14.49 -7.72 23.16
C LEU A 4 13.87 -6.46 22.53
N PHE A 5 14.40 -5.27 22.85
CA PHE A 5 13.92 -3.99 22.30
C PHE A 5 14.32 -3.77 20.84
N HIS A 6 15.37 -4.42 20.35
CA HIS A 6 15.82 -4.34 18.96
C HIS A 6 14.91 -5.07 17.95
N PRO A 7 14.56 -6.37 18.15
CA PRO A 7 13.75 -7.10 17.17
C PRO A 7 12.32 -6.56 17.09
N VAL A 8 11.73 -6.14 18.22
CA VAL A 8 10.38 -5.58 18.24
C VAL A 8 10.32 -4.25 17.45
N LYS A 9 11.32 -3.37 17.62
CA LYS A 9 11.39 -2.12 16.86
C LYS A 9 11.54 -2.37 15.35
N LEU A 10 12.33 -3.37 14.98
CA LEU A 10 12.49 -3.79 13.59
C LEU A 10 11.16 -4.29 13.00
N ILE A 11 10.45 -5.18 13.71
CA ILE A 11 9.16 -5.70 13.25
C ILE A 11 8.14 -4.58 13.08
N ILE A 12 8.08 -3.61 14.00
CA ILE A 12 7.17 -2.46 13.91
C ILE A 12 7.51 -1.59 12.70
N LEU A 13 8.79 -1.30 12.45
CA LEU A 13 9.20 -0.52 11.28
C LEU A 13 8.91 -1.25 9.97
N LEU A 14 9.13 -2.56 9.95
CA LEU A 14 8.90 -3.40 8.77
C LEU A 14 7.40 -3.51 8.46
N SER A 15 6.57 -3.73 9.48
CA SER A 15 5.11 -3.78 9.31
C SER A 15 4.54 -2.42 8.92
N ALA A 16 5.00 -1.32 9.52
CA ALA A 16 4.59 0.02 9.15
C ALA A 16 4.96 0.35 7.69
N GLY A 17 6.18 0.05 7.26
CA GLY A 17 6.64 0.24 5.89
C GLY A 17 5.85 -0.61 4.88
N PHE A 18 5.60 -1.87 5.20
CA PHE A 18 4.81 -2.77 4.36
C PHE A 18 3.36 -2.28 4.18
N THR A 19 2.72 -1.88 5.28
CA THR A 19 1.33 -1.38 5.23
C THR A 19 1.26 -0.07 4.44
N ALA A 20 2.21 0.84 4.65
CA ALA A 20 2.30 2.09 3.88
C ALA A 20 2.53 1.82 2.38
N GLY A 21 3.38 0.86 2.04
CA GLY A 21 3.61 0.42 0.66
C GLY A 21 2.35 -0.11 -0.01
N ILE A 22 1.62 -1.00 0.65
CA ILE A 22 0.35 -1.54 0.12
C ILE A 22 -0.68 -0.43 -0.08
N VAL A 23 -0.83 0.49 0.89
CA VAL A 23 -1.77 1.60 0.76
C VAL A 23 -1.38 2.52 -0.40
N TYR A 24 -0.09 2.81 -0.54
CA TYR A 24 0.44 3.61 -1.64
C TYR A 24 0.19 2.95 -3.00
N GLU A 25 0.48 1.65 -3.15
CA GLU A 25 0.22 0.93 -4.40
C GLU A 25 -1.27 0.93 -4.76
N ARG A 26 -2.16 0.72 -3.78
CA ARG A 26 -3.60 0.76 -4.00
C ARG A 26 -4.07 2.15 -4.45
N GLY A 27 -3.53 3.21 -3.85
CA GLY A 27 -3.79 4.59 -4.25
C GLY A 27 -3.30 4.88 -5.67
N VAL A 28 -2.05 4.52 -5.98
CA VAL A 28 -1.46 4.74 -7.31
C VAL A 28 -2.18 3.96 -8.41
N LEU A 29 -2.66 2.73 -8.14
CA LEU A 29 -3.51 2.01 -9.09
C LEU A 29 -4.86 2.71 -9.29
N GLY A 30 -5.42 3.27 -8.20
CA GLY A 30 -6.52 4.27 -8.19
C GLY A 30 -6.32 5.37 -9.21
N ASP A 31 -5.32 6.20 -8.95
CA ASP A 31 -4.96 7.36 -9.76
C ASP A 31 -4.68 6.99 -11.21
N LYS A 32 -3.95 5.89 -11.47
CA LYS A 32 -3.65 5.45 -12.84
C LYS A 32 -4.88 4.98 -13.61
N CYS A 33 -5.84 4.36 -12.93
CA CYS A 33 -7.09 3.94 -13.55
C CYS A 33 -7.98 5.16 -13.85
N GLU A 34 -8.12 6.06 -12.89
CA GLU A 34 -8.91 7.29 -13.01
C GLU A 34 -8.33 8.23 -14.06
N ALA A 35 -7.00 8.36 -14.13
CA ALA A 35 -6.30 9.14 -15.15
C ALA A 35 -6.53 8.61 -16.58
N ARG A 36 -6.92 7.34 -16.75
CA ARG A 36 -7.32 6.76 -18.05
C ARG A 36 -8.83 6.78 -18.29
N GLY A 37 -9.58 7.53 -17.48
CA GLY A 37 -11.03 7.64 -17.57
C GLY A 37 -11.77 6.41 -17.05
N GLY A 38 -11.07 5.47 -16.42
CA GLY A 38 -11.66 4.31 -15.75
C GLY A 38 -12.05 4.61 -14.31
N LYS A 39 -12.69 3.65 -13.66
CA LYS A 39 -12.98 3.65 -12.22
C LYS A 39 -12.43 2.39 -11.59
N MET A 40 -11.84 2.54 -10.41
CA MET A 40 -11.43 1.38 -9.61
C MET A 40 -12.62 0.81 -8.86
N GLU A 41 -13.02 -0.41 -9.21
CA GLU A 41 -14.08 -1.15 -8.54
C GLU A 41 -13.50 -2.48 -8.03
N GLN A 42 -13.61 -2.75 -6.73
CA GLN A 42 -13.08 -3.97 -6.10
C GLN A 42 -11.59 -4.27 -6.44
N ALA A 43 -10.77 -3.21 -6.53
CA ALA A 43 -9.36 -3.28 -6.91
C ALA A 43 -9.08 -3.74 -8.36
N VAL A 44 -10.09 -3.73 -9.22
CA VAL A 44 -9.97 -3.92 -10.67
C VAL A 44 -10.29 -2.59 -11.34
N CYS A 45 -9.47 -2.21 -12.33
CA CYS A 45 -9.72 -1.02 -13.12
C CYS A 45 -10.76 -1.32 -14.21
N ILE A 46 -11.91 -0.66 -14.17
CA ILE A 46 -13.03 -0.87 -15.09
C ILE A 46 -13.29 0.42 -15.88
N GLY A 47 -13.49 0.29 -17.19
CA GLY A 47 -13.88 1.43 -18.04
C GLY A 47 -12.74 2.36 -18.47
N ALA A 48 -11.47 1.95 -18.30
CA ALA A 48 -10.35 2.63 -18.94
C ALA A 48 -10.46 2.51 -20.46
N LYS A 49 -10.32 3.63 -21.19
CA LYS A 49 -10.49 3.72 -22.65
C LYS A 49 -9.16 3.87 -23.36
#